data_AF-A0A076LBY5-F1
#
_entry.id   AF-A0A076LBY5-F1
#
_cell.length_a   1.000
_cell.length_b   1.000
_cell.length_c   1.000
_cell.angle_alpha   90.00
_cell.angle_beta   90.00
_cell.angle_gamma   90.00
#
_symmetry.space_group_name_H-M   'P 1'
#
loop_
_entity.id
_entity.type
_entity.pdbx_description
1 polymer ?
#
loop_
_entity_poly.entity_id
_entity_poly.type
_entity_poly.pdbx_seq_one_letter_code
_entity_poly.pdbx_strand_id
1 'polypeptide(L)'
;MDKHVLLIGEFKANPGTLVVYDVENERRLSSFISVKLQREICGEKIYNDDGIRIKISKELKDNEEFQKHYEIYDEFLFQHLNIDEDSEITLRLEKDSKYLFAIQFYKGRVKIGPLIRVKSIKLFDSLYDK
;
A
#
# COMPACT_ATOMS: atom_id res chain seq x y z
N MET A 1 18.56 -9.68 3.48
CA MET A 1 17.96 -8.49 4.10
C MET A 1 17.26 -7.74 2.99
N ASP A 2 15.99 -7.40 3.18
CA ASP A 2 15.30 -6.52 2.24
C ASP A 2 15.98 -5.14 2.25
N LYS A 3 16.20 -4.57 1.06
CA LYS A 3 16.83 -3.27 0.86
C LYS A 3 15.79 -2.17 0.59
N HIS A 4 14.50 -2.47 0.76
CA HIS A 4 13.44 -1.47 0.62
C HIS A 4 13.26 -0.65 1.89
N VAL A 5 13.12 0.66 1.72
CA VAL A 5 12.83 1.59 2.81
C VAL A 5 11.51 2.27 2.55
N LEU A 6 10.59 2.17 3.51
CA LEU A 6 9.30 2.84 3.48
C LEU A 6 9.36 4.10 4.35
N LEU A 7 9.12 5.25 3.74
CA LEU A 7 9.10 6.55 4.39
C LEU A 7 7.71 7.17 4.27
N ILE A 8 7.13 7.53 5.42
CA ILE A 8 5.87 8.24 5.49
C ILE A 8 6.17 9.71 5.80
N GLY A 9 5.85 10.59 4.86
CA GLY A 9 5.98 12.03 5.05
C GLY A 9 4.65 12.66 5.45
N GLU A 10 4.75 13.80 6.12
CA GLU A 10 3.60 14.54 6.63
C GLU A 10 3.20 15.69 5.71
N PHE A 11 1.90 15.94 5.63
CA PHE A 11 1.32 17.16 5.08
C PHE A 11 0.30 17.70 6.07
N LYS A 12 0.58 18.88 6.64
CA LYS A 12 -0.26 19.51 7.68
C LYS A 12 -0.55 18.53 8.84
N ALA A 13 0.50 17.93 9.41
CA ALA A 13 0.45 16.98 10.54
C ALA A 13 -0.36 15.69 10.29
N ASN A 14 -0.60 15.33 9.03
CA ASN A 14 -1.24 14.07 8.64
C ASN A 14 -0.33 13.30 7.67
N PRO A 15 -0.36 11.96 7.65
CA PRO A 15 0.29 11.19 6.59
C PRO A 15 -0.16 11.68 5.21
N GLY A 16 0.79 12.28 4.47
CA GLY A 16 0.54 12.97 3.22
C GLY A 16 1.31 12.36 2.06
N THR A 17 2.45 11.72 2.32
CA THR A 17 3.24 11.02 1.31
C THR A 17 3.64 9.63 1.79
N LEU A 18 3.71 8.70 0.84
CA LEU A 18 4.32 7.39 0.99
C LEU A 18 5.42 7.29 -0.05
N VAL A 19 6.67 7.16 0.40
CA VAL A 19 7.81 6.96 -0.47
C VAL A 19 8.40 5.60 -0.19
N VAL A 20 8.55 4.78 -1.22
CA VAL A 20 9.23 3.49 -1.14
C VAL A 20 10.50 3.57 -1.96
N TYR A 21 11.63 3.41 -1.28
CA TYR A 21 12.95 3.38 -1.88
C TYR A 21 13.33 1.94 -2.16
N ASP A 22 13.67 1.65 -3.41
CA ASP A 22 14.40 0.46 -3.80
C ASP A 22 15.88 0.84 -3.85
N VAL A 23 16.59 0.58 -2.75
CA VAL A 23 18.00 0.97 -2.62
C VAL A 23 18.90 0.09 -3.50
N GLU A 24 18.46 -1.12 -3.85
CA GLU A 24 19.24 -2.02 -4.69
C GLU A 24 19.30 -1.56 -6.13
N ASN A 25 18.16 -1.13 -6.68
CA ASN A 25 18.07 -0.65 -8.05
C ASN A 25 18.21 0.86 -8.17
N GLU A 26 18.48 1.56 -7.06
CA GLU A 26 18.58 3.02 -6.99
C GLU A 26 17.33 3.75 -7.52
N ARG A 27 16.13 3.21 -7.24
CA ARG A 27 14.85 3.77 -7.71
C ARG A 27 13.95 4.12 -6.53
N ARG A 28 12.97 5.01 -6.76
CA ARG A 28 11.92 5.27 -5.75
C ARG A 28 10.55 5.48 -6.36
N LEU A 29 9.56 4.99 -5.64
CA LEU A 29 8.14 5.27 -5.83
C LEU A 29 7.72 6.33 -4.82
N SER A 30 7.21 7.47 -5.28
CA SER A 30 6.61 8.49 -4.42
C SER A 30 5.12 8.60 -4.70
N SER A 31 4.32 8.54 -3.64
CA SER A 31 2.86 8.61 -3.73
C SER A 31 2.32 9.68 -2.80
N PHE A 32 1.40 10.51 -3.30
CA PHE A 32 0.64 11.42 -2.45
C PHE A 32 -0.60 10.69 -1.94
N ILE A 33 -0.79 10.66 -0.62
CA ILE A 33 -1.79 9.80 0.02
C ILE A 33 -2.74 10.58 0.94
N SER A 34 -3.77 9.89 1.40
CA SER A 34 -4.51 10.21 2.62
C SER A 34 -4.88 8.92 3.32
N VAL A 35 -4.86 8.93 4.64
CA VAL A 35 -5.09 7.73 5.45
C VAL A 35 -6.31 7.94 6.35
N LYS A 36 -7.13 6.89 6.51
CA LYS A 36 -8.01 6.71 7.67
C LYS A 36 -7.50 5.53 8.49
N LEU A 37 -7.32 5.74 9.78
CA LEU A 37 -6.78 4.73 10.69
C LEU A 37 -7.81 3.61 10.95
N GLN A 38 -7.35 2.46 11.45
CA GLN A 38 -8.21 1.32 11.83
C GLN A 38 -9.40 1.77 12.70
N ARG A 39 -9.15 2.59 13.73
CA ARG A 39 -10.18 3.13 14.63
C ARG A 39 -11.26 3.96 13.91
N GLU A 40 -10.97 4.53 12.75
CA GLU A 40 -11.92 5.30 11.96
C GLU A 40 -12.68 4.43 10.95
N ILE A 41 -12.16 3.23 10.64
CA ILE A 41 -12.73 2.29 9.68
C ILE A 41 -13.65 1.29 10.37
N CYS A 42 -13.16 0.59 11.40
CA CYS A 42 -13.94 -0.44 12.09
C CYS A 42 -14.24 -0.11 13.55
N GLY A 43 -13.63 0.93 14.14
CA GLY A 43 -13.87 1.32 15.55
C GLY A 43 -13.31 0.35 16.60
N GLU A 44 -12.84 -0.82 16.18
CA GLU A 44 -12.31 -1.88 17.02
C GLU A 44 -10.80 -2.03 16.85
N LYS A 45 -10.11 -2.47 17.91
CA LYS A 45 -8.70 -2.85 17.82
C LYS A 45 -8.62 -4.28 17.31
N ILE A 46 -8.11 -4.44 16.10
CA ILE A 46 -7.90 -5.76 15.49
C ILE A 46 -6.40 -5.99 15.44
N TYR A 47 -5.97 -7.04 16.14
CA TYR A 47 -4.58 -7.47 16.22
C TYR A 47 -4.30 -8.52 15.16
N ASN A 48 -3.07 -8.53 14.65
CA ASN A 48 -2.54 -9.60 13.81
C ASN A 48 -1.55 -10.41 14.66
N ASP A 49 -2.09 -11.36 15.43
CA ASP A 49 -1.33 -12.14 16.39
C ASP A 49 -0.39 -13.17 15.72
N ASP A 50 -0.58 -13.43 14.41
CA ASP A 50 0.20 -14.39 13.61
C ASP A 50 1.47 -13.80 12.98
N GLY A 51 1.90 -12.62 13.41
CA GLY A 51 3.21 -12.05 13.04
C GLY A 51 3.23 -11.27 11.73
N ILE A 52 2.28 -10.34 11.54
CA ILE A 52 2.19 -9.42 10.38
C ILE A 52 2.10 -10.18 9.04
N ARG A 53 1.52 -11.38 9.03
CA ARG A 53 1.28 -12.12 7.78
C ARG A 53 0.06 -11.55 7.07
N ILE A 54 0.18 -11.29 5.78
CA ILE A 54 -0.89 -10.63 5.00
C ILE A 54 -1.07 -11.36 3.67
N LYS A 55 -2.32 -11.58 3.30
CA LYS A 55 -2.71 -12.03 1.97
C LYS A 55 -2.90 -10.83 1.05
N ILE A 56 -2.47 -10.90 -0.21
CA ILE A 56 -2.72 -9.84 -1.19
C ILE A 56 -3.73 -10.32 -2.22
N SER A 57 -4.84 -9.58 -2.34
CA SER A 57 -5.84 -9.86 -3.36
C SER A 57 -5.31 -9.54 -4.75
N LYS A 58 -5.47 -10.50 -5.66
CA LYS A 58 -5.09 -10.38 -7.08
C LYS A 58 -6.28 -9.98 -7.97
N GLU A 59 -7.44 -9.63 -7.38
CA GLU A 59 -8.69 -9.32 -8.11
C GLU A 59 -8.53 -8.23 -9.18
N LEU A 60 -7.68 -7.23 -8.95
CA LEU A 60 -7.43 -6.14 -9.90
C LEU A 60 -6.14 -6.29 -10.70
N LYS A 61 -5.43 -7.43 -10.57
CA LYS A 61 -4.15 -7.65 -11.26
C LYS A 61 -4.32 -7.59 -12.78
N ASP A 62 -5.36 -8.23 -13.31
CA ASP A 62 -5.62 -8.33 -14.75
C ASP A 62 -6.62 -7.27 -15.26
N ASN A 63 -6.94 -6.26 -14.44
CA ASN A 63 -7.84 -5.19 -14.85
C ASN A 63 -7.06 -4.15 -15.67
N GLU A 64 -7.34 -4.00 -16.97
CA GLU A 64 -6.57 -3.14 -17.89
C GLU A 64 -6.35 -1.70 -17.39
N GLU A 65 -7.34 -1.11 -16.72
CA GLU A 65 -7.27 0.25 -16.18
C GLU A 65 -6.34 0.34 -14.95
N PHE A 66 -6.25 -0.75 -14.17
CA PHE A 66 -5.54 -0.82 -12.89
C PHE A 66 -4.22 -1.58 -12.93
N GLN A 67 -3.99 -2.36 -13.96
CA GLN A 67 -2.85 -3.28 -14.07
C GLN A 67 -1.53 -2.54 -13.83
N LYS A 68 -1.32 -1.40 -14.48
CA LYS A 68 -0.11 -0.60 -14.30
C LYS A 68 0.09 -0.14 -12.85
N HIS A 69 -0.99 0.22 -12.16
CA HIS A 69 -0.92 0.63 -10.75
C HIS A 69 -0.64 -0.54 -9.83
N TYR A 70 -1.25 -1.70 -10.11
CA TYR A 70 -0.98 -2.94 -9.42
C TYR A 70 0.49 -3.32 -9.56
N GLU A 71 1.01 -3.42 -10.80
CA GLU A 71 2.39 -3.81 -11.10
C GLU A 71 3.42 -2.92 -10.39
N ILE A 72 3.22 -1.60 -10.41
CA ILE A 72 4.11 -0.66 -9.72
C ILE A 72 4.15 -0.92 -8.21
N TYR A 73 2.99 -1.11 -7.58
CA TYR A 73 2.94 -1.37 -6.13
C TYR A 73 3.38 -2.80 -5.79
N ASP A 74 3.20 -3.73 -6.71
CA ASP A 74 3.67 -5.10 -6.56
C ASP A 74 5.20 -5.13 -6.51
N GLU A 75 5.83 -4.46 -7.49
CA GLU A 75 7.27 -4.28 -7.60
C GLU A 75 7.86 -3.54 -6.40
N PHE A 76 7.31 -2.38 -6.01
CA PHE A 76 7.96 -1.55 -4.98
C PHE A 76 7.58 -1.93 -3.55
N LEU A 77 6.42 -2.55 -3.31
CA LEU A 77 5.89 -2.71 -1.95
C LEU A 77 5.42 -4.14 -1.64
N PHE A 78 4.52 -4.71 -2.43
CA PHE A 78 3.80 -5.91 -2.02
C PHE A 78 4.67 -7.15 -1.95
N GLN A 79 5.57 -7.35 -2.92
CA GLN A 79 6.50 -8.49 -2.89
C GLN A 79 7.49 -8.44 -1.72
N HIS A 80 7.60 -7.27 -1.06
CA HIS A 80 8.47 -7.01 0.09
C HIS A 80 7.75 -7.16 1.44
N LEU A 81 6.44 -7.42 1.43
CA LEU A 81 5.67 -7.68 2.65
C LEU A 81 5.78 -9.17 3.04
N ASN A 82 5.45 -9.48 4.30
CA ASN A 82 5.39 -10.86 4.78
C ASN A 82 4.10 -11.54 4.27
N ILE A 83 4.15 -12.10 3.06
CA ILE A 83 2.98 -12.67 2.38
C ILE A 83 2.68 -14.09 2.84
N ASP A 84 1.41 -14.33 3.18
CA ASP A 84 0.88 -15.66 3.48
C ASP A 84 -0.53 -15.78 2.89
N GLU A 85 -0.73 -16.73 1.97
CA GLU A 85 -2.01 -16.93 1.29
C GLU A 85 -3.11 -17.49 2.22
N ASP A 86 -2.71 -18.08 3.35
CA ASP A 86 -3.59 -18.59 4.41
C ASP A 86 -3.92 -17.53 5.48
N SER A 87 -3.35 -16.31 5.37
CA SER A 87 -3.65 -15.22 6.32
C SER A 87 -5.12 -14.81 6.31
N GLU A 88 -5.67 -14.58 7.50
CA GLU A 88 -7.02 -14.01 7.68
C GLU A 88 -7.10 -12.54 7.26
N ILE A 89 -5.96 -11.84 7.24
CA ILE A 89 -5.89 -10.43 6.85
C ILE A 89 -5.55 -10.32 5.37
N THR A 90 -6.45 -9.70 4.62
CA THR A 90 -6.27 -9.46 3.18
C THR A 90 -6.07 -7.97 2.90
N LEU A 91 -4.96 -7.62 2.24
CA LEU A 91 -4.77 -6.33 1.57
C LEU A 91 -5.40 -6.39 0.18
N ARG A 92 -6.20 -5.38 -0.15
CA ARG A 92 -6.84 -5.23 -1.46
C ARG A 92 -6.58 -3.86 -2.04
N LEU A 93 -6.35 -3.82 -3.35
CA LEU A 93 -6.54 -2.61 -4.14
C LEU A 93 -8.02 -2.46 -4.50
N GLU A 94 -8.56 -1.26 -4.34
CA GLU A 94 -9.94 -0.92 -4.67
C GLU A 94 -9.97 0.31 -5.58
N LYS A 95 -10.91 0.34 -6.53
CA LYS A 95 -11.23 1.57 -7.26
C LYS A 95 -11.74 2.62 -6.26
N ASP A 96 -11.25 3.86 -6.38
CA ASP A 96 -11.76 5.00 -5.62
C ASP A 96 -12.36 6.01 -6.62
N SER A 97 -13.56 6.52 -6.37
CA SER A 97 -14.25 7.39 -7.32
C SER A 97 -13.61 8.78 -7.46
N LYS A 98 -12.73 9.16 -6.53
CA LYS A 98 -12.11 10.48 -6.47
C LYS A 98 -10.60 10.45 -6.70
N TYR A 99 -9.96 9.31 -6.48
CA TYR A 99 -8.51 9.16 -6.49
C TYR A 99 -8.09 7.99 -7.40
N LEU A 100 -6.78 7.75 -7.56
CA LEU A 100 -6.31 6.68 -8.44
C LEU A 100 -6.84 5.32 -7.94
N PHE A 101 -6.62 5.01 -6.66
CA PHE A 101 -7.17 3.84 -5.99
C PHE A 101 -7.06 4.01 -4.48
N ALA A 102 -7.58 3.01 -3.78
CA ALA A 102 -7.30 2.80 -2.37
C ALA A 102 -6.64 1.44 -2.12
N ILE A 103 -5.78 1.40 -1.11
CA ILE A 103 -5.28 0.20 -0.46
C ILE A 103 -6.12 0.01 0.81
N GLN A 104 -6.78 -1.12 0.94
CA GLN A 104 -7.66 -1.43 2.05
C GLN A 104 -7.33 -2.80 2.65
N PHE A 105 -7.46 -2.91 3.97
CA PHE A 105 -7.27 -4.15 4.69
C PHE A 105 -8.61 -4.72 5.13
N TYR A 106 -8.70 -6.04 5.08
CA TYR A 106 -9.88 -6.82 5.41
C TYR A 106 -9.54 -7.96 6.38
N LYS A 107 -10.50 -8.32 7.23
CA LYS A 107 -10.57 -9.63 7.88
C LYS A 107 -11.85 -10.32 7.41
N GLY A 108 -11.72 -11.36 6.58
CA GLY A 108 -12.84 -11.93 5.83
C GLY A 108 -13.50 -10.90 4.91
N ARG A 109 -14.76 -10.54 5.18
CA ARG A 109 -15.53 -9.53 4.39
C ARG A 109 -15.54 -8.13 5.03
N VAL A 110 -14.99 -7.98 6.23
CA VAL A 110 -15.05 -6.73 6.99
C VAL A 110 -13.83 -5.88 6.70
N LYS A 111 -14.05 -4.60 6.38
CA LYS A 111 -12.97 -3.60 6.27
C LYS A 111 -12.43 -3.30 7.66
N ILE A 112 -11.12 -3.49 7.86
CA ILE A 112 -10.46 -3.29 9.16
C ILE A 112 -9.51 -2.09 9.15
N GLY A 113 -9.12 -1.59 7.98
CA GLY A 113 -8.19 -0.49 7.86
C GLY A 113 -6.73 -0.84 8.24
N PRO A 114 -5.80 0.13 8.10
CA PRO A 114 -6.05 1.49 7.65
C PRO A 114 -6.49 1.55 6.18
N LEU A 115 -7.31 2.55 5.83
CA LEU A 115 -7.62 2.83 4.44
C LEU A 115 -6.63 3.87 3.92
N ILE A 116 -5.83 3.52 2.93
CA ILE A 116 -4.84 4.41 2.31
C ILE A 116 -5.33 4.75 0.91
N ARG A 117 -5.71 6.01 0.68
CA ARG A 117 -6.09 6.49 -0.66
C ARG A 117 -4.88 7.08 -1.36
N VAL A 118 -4.59 6.58 -2.55
CA VAL A 118 -3.47 7.04 -3.39
C VAL A 118 -4.01 8.03 -4.40
N LYS A 119 -3.57 9.29 -4.27
CA LYS A 119 -4.08 10.42 -5.05
C LYS A 119 -3.27 10.65 -6.32
N SER A 120 -1.96 10.43 -6.25
CA SER A 120 -1.03 10.52 -7.37
C SER A 120 0.21 9.68 -7.09
N ILE A 121 0.91 9.30 -8.16
CA ILE A 121 2.13 8.50 -8.13
C ILE A 121 3.17 9.19 -9.02
N LYS A 122 4.43 9.16 -8.57
CA LYS A 122 5.60 9.53 -9.37
C LYS A 122 6.70 8.50 -9.17
N LEU A 123 7.18 7.93 -10.27
CA LEU A 123 8.34 7.06 -10.31
C LEU A 123 9.60 7.88 -10.59
N PHE A 124 10.70 7.46 -9.98
CA PHE A 124 12.02 8.02 -10.21
C PHE A 124 12.98 6.88 -10.49
N ASP A 125 13.61 6.91 -11.66
CA ASP A 125 14.56 5.88 -12.11
C ASP A 125 15.98 6.09 -11.53
N SER A 126 16.13 7.03 -10.61
CA SER A 126 17.37 7.35 -9.89
C SER A 126 17.01 7.93 -8.51
N LEU A 127 17.79 7.61 -7.49
CA LEU A 127 17.72 8.27 -6.17
C LEU A 127 18.34 9.67 -6.16
N TYR A 128 19.25 9.92 -7.10
CA TYR A 128 19.93 11.19 -7.28
C TYR A 128 19.21 11.99 -8.36
N ASP A 129 18.77 13.20 -8.00
CA ASP A 129 18.34 14.17 -9.00
C ASP A 129 19.59 14.64 -9.77
N LYS A 130 19.66 14.37 -11.08
CA LYS A 130 20.70 14.91 -11.96
C LYS A 130 20.47 16.38 -12.27
#